data_AF-A0A5S3UST4-F1
#
_entry.id   AF-A0A5S3UST4-F1
#
_cell.length_a   1.000
_cell.length_b   1.000
_cell.length_c   1.000
_cell.angle_alpha   90.00
_cell.angle_beta   90.00
_cell.angle_gamma   90.00
#
_symmetry.space_group_name_H-M   'P 1'
#
loop_
_entity.id
_entity.type
_entity.pdbx_description
1 polymer ?
#
loop_
_entity_poly.entity_id
_entity_poly.type
_entity_poly.pdbx_seq_one_letter_code
_entity_poly.pdbx_strand_id
1 'polypeptide(L)'
;MKYKGLFIAVSAALTLAACGGSSNDNSVASKEQQTKPIITSTPTPDKPAPVFSVTATLGSACSNATTPTVAEVIFHNVSGKVISSAKTGVDGKLAQTLPENTHHVSLIAKSTNNEPMATQLFTLLDVANTDYGIIEFDRQQTCDFPRKEVDLSALSASQPDYYISGLLGDEMALHDALPGSTYIDAESKNTILHISNEDYSDVRGGLFNLEGSDPLELTDEAFDSPGVRVNVVDLPLSQIDSVNSRVLLASFDDSEQLSTQFLVGPNYRHKYIFPELATTSYAYNSISERAALPGFDMFTSSATVHSISDDGQPSETDPLLYDAALQNAFMQFAQSMAQQSNGNLFEYDFSDVDDRINLVAITLRWDDTINGEVKWEILSKPQATIPTFEFGTSLNMAVDTVEGFELNLDVAAMNFTGEFDALRLEFQKGAAGNMYTDTSLLKGAAVYSFEIEASE
;
A
#
# COMPACT_ATOMS: atom_id res chain seq x y z
N MET A 1 10.06 -25.47 -1.66
CA MET A 1 11.31 -25.00 -2.30
C MET A 1 12.52 -25.20 -1.39
N LYS A 2 13.71 -25.38 -1.99
CA LYS A 2 14.98 -25.19 -1.27
C LYS A 2 15.39 -23.72 -1.37
N TYR A 3 14.62 -22.82 -0.77
CA TYR A 3 15.07 -21.43 -0.61
C TYR A 3 16.24 -21.29 0.38
N LYS A 4 16.68 -22.39 1.01
CA LYS A 4 17.75 -22.42 2.00
C LYS A 4 19.01 -21.67 1.57
N GLY A 5 19.45 -21.79 0.32
CA GLY A 5 20.63 -21.07 -0.17
C GLY A 5 20.43 -19.56 -0.24
N LEU A 6 19.27 -19.13 -0.77
CA LEU A 6 18.87 -17.73 -0.93
C LEU A 6 18.65 -17.05 0.44
N PHE A 7 17.93 -17.73 1.35
CA PHE A 7 17.61 -17.20 2.67
C PHE A 7 18.78 -17.22 3.65
N ILE A 8 19.73 -18.15 3.49
CA ILE A 8 21.01 -18.10 4.21
C ILE A 8 21.81 -16.86 3.76
N ALA A 9 21.80 -16.52 2.46
CA ALA A 9 22.48 -15.34 1.94
C ALA A 9 21.84 -14.04 2.46
N VAL A 10 20.50 -13.95 2.46
CA VAL A 10 19.74 -12.83 3.07
C VAL A 10 20.03 -12.68 4.57
N SER A 11 19.98 -13.78 5.33
CA SER A 11 20.27 -13.76 6.78
C SER A 11 21.73 -13.38 7.07
N ALA A 12 22.68 -13.89 6.27
CA ALA A 12 24.09 -13.54 6.40
C ALA A 12 24.34 -12.06 6.07
N ALA A 13 23.66 -11.53 5.06
CA ALA A 13 23.77 -10.13 4.67
C ALA A 13 23.19 -9.17 5.72
N LEU A 14 22.07 -9.54 6.36
CA LEU A 14 21.47 -8.77 7.46
C LEU A 14 22.36 -8.76 8.72
N THR A 15 23.02 -9.88 9.04
CA THR A 15 23.99 -9.92 10.15
C THR A 15 25.26 -9.10 9.89
N LEU A 16 25.64 -8.90 8.62
CA LEU A 16 26.75 -8.04 8.21
C LEU A 16 26.40 -6.54 8.26
N ALA A 17 25.14 -6.16 7.99
CA ALA A 17 24.65 -4.79 8.13
C ALA A 17 24.39 -4.38 9.60
N ALA A 18 24.15 -5.35 10.49
CA ALA A 18 23.87 -5.12 11.91
C ALA A 18 25.12 -4.94 12.81
N CYS A 19 26.34 -4.97 12.28
CA CYS A 19 27.56 -4.73 13.06
C CYS A 19 27.96 -3.25 13.05
N GLY A 20 27.19 -2.41 13.73
CA GLY A 20 27.45 -0.96 13.79
C GLY A 20 26.74 -0.19 14.90
N GLY A 21 26.65 -0.70 16.14
CA GLY A 21 26.08 0.09 17.24
C GLY A 21 26.24 -0.54 18.62
N SER A 22 26.96 0.13 19.51
CA SER A 22 27.41 -0.34 20.83
C SER A 22 26.32 -0.31 21.91
N SER A 23 26.38 -1.30 22.79
CA SER A 23 25.49 -1.62 23.90
C SER A 23 25.50 -0.66 25.09
N ASN A 24 24.36 -0.57 25.81
CA ASN A 24 24.32 -0.50 27.27
C ASN A 24 22.96 -0.99 27.82
N ASP A 25 23.03 -2.02 28.66
CA ASP A 25 21.92 -2.62 29.41
C ASP A 25 21.38 -1.71 30.51
N ASN A 26 20.07 -1.80 30.76
CA ASN A 26 19.53 -1.92 32.12
C ASN A 26 18.11 -2.50 32.12
N SER A 27 17.93 -3.59 32.86
CA SER A 27 16.69 -4.31 33.11
C SER A 27 15.81 -3.63 34.17
N VAL A 28 14.49 -3.64 34.00
CA VAL A 28 13.52 -3.70 35.14
C VAL A 28 12.33 -4.58 34.75
N ALA A 29 11.91 -5.41 35.71
CA ALA A 29 10.88 -6.42 35.57
C ALA A 29 9.53 -6.02 36.17
N SER A 30 8.49 -6.68 35.64
CA SER A 30 7.26 -7.21 36.28
C SER A 30 5.94 -6.41 36.25
N LYS A 31 5.01 -7.01 35.49
CA LYS A 31 3.63 -7.45 35.81
C LYS A 31 2.62 -6.43 36.37
N GLU A 32 1.49 -6.34 35.67
CA GLU A 32 0.17 -6.50 36.32
C GLU A 32 -0.89 -7.08 35.39
N GLN A 33 -1.73 -7.93 35.98
CA GLN A 33 -2.76 -8.79 35.42
C GLN A 33 -4.08 -8.02 35.48
N GLN A 34 -4.79 -7.83 34.35
CA GLN A 34 -6.13 -7.24 34.39
C GLN A 34 -7.22 -8.20 33.90
N THR A 35 -8.25 -8.28 34.72
CA THR A 35 -9.30 -9.30 34.76
C THR A 35 -10.41 -8.95 33.78
N LYS A 36 -10.79 -9.91 32.93
CA LYS A 36 -11.87 -9.82 31.94
C LYS A 36 -13.25 -9.91 32.62
N PRO A 37 -14.21 -9.00 32.39
CA PRO A 37 -15.60 -9.21 32.79
C PRO A 37 -16.32 -10.08 31.75
N ILE A 38 -16.94 -11.16 32.22
CA ILE A 38 -17.83 -12.03 31.44
C ILE A 38 -19.20 -11.34 31.36
N ILE A 39 -19.61 -10.95 30.15
CA ILE A 39 -20.97 -10.47 29.88
C ILE A 39 -21.77 -11.64 29.27
N THR A 40 -22.76 -12.10 30.01
CA THR A 40 -23.73 -13.12 29.59
C THR A 40 -24.77 -12.47 28.67
N SER A 41 -24.71 -12.74 27.37
CA SER A 41 -25.73 -12.29 26.41
C SER A 41 -26.73 -13.41 26.08
N THR A 42 -28.00 -13.10 26.29
CA THR A 42 -29.20 -13.85 25.91
C THR A 42 -29.32 -14.09 24.40
N PRO A 43 -30.01 -15.15 23.95
CA PRO A 43 -30.04 -15.57 22.55
C PRO A 43 -30.96 -14.69 21.70
N THR A 44 -30.40 -14.10 20.66
CA THR A 44 -31.10 -13.39 19.56
C THR A 44 -31.25 -14.35 18.36
N PRO A 45 -32.26 -14.18 17.49
CA PRO A 45 -32.79 -15.20 16.58
C PRO A 45 -31.80 -15.70 15.51
N ASP A 46 -32.02 -16.94 15.05
CA ASP A 46 -31.27 -17.69 14.03
C ASP A 46 -30.70 -16.82 12.90
N LYS A 47 -29.46 -16.35 13.09
CA LYS A 47 -28.58 -15.94 12.00
C LYS A 47 -28.29 -17.21 11.19
N PRO A 48 -28.39 -17.20 9.84
CA PRO A 48 -27.93 -18.33 9.03
C PRO A 48 -26.52 -18.71 9.50
N ALA A 49 -26.28 -20.01 9.71
CA ALA A 49 -24.97 -20.50 10.09
C ALA A 49 -23.93 -19.84 9.19
N PRO A 50 -22.90 -19.17 9.75
CA PRO A 50 -22.02 -18.36 8.94
C PRO A 50 -21.31 -19.30 7.95
N VAL A 51 -21.18 -18.87 6.70
CA VAL A 51 -20.63 -19.66 5.60
C VAL A 51 -19.37 -18.93 5.15
N PHE A 52 -18.31 -19.66 4.83
CA PHE A 52 -17.15 -19.08 4.20
C PHE A 52 -17.54 -18.57 2.83
N SER A 53 -17.33 -17.27 2.59
CA SER A 53 -17.51 -16.68 1.27
C SER A 53 -16.37 -15.76 0.90
N VAL A 54 -16.10 -15.70 -0.39
CA VAL A 54 -15.09 -14.83 -0.99
C VAL A 54 -15.48 -14.52 -2.44
N THR A 55 -15.13 -13.33 -2.89
CA THR A 55 -15.25 -12.91 -4.29
C THR A 55 -13.86 -12.61 -4.83
N ALA A 56 -13.42 -13.33 -5.86
CA ALA A 56 -12.18 -13.07 -6.56
C ALA A 56 -12.41 -12.12 -7.74
N THR A 57 -11.64 -11.04 -7.81
CA THR A 57 -11.70 -10.07 -8.90
C THR A 57 -10.31 -9.77 -9.45
N LEU A 58 -10.25 -9.19 -10.64
CA LEU A 58 -9.09 -8.54 -11.21
C LEU A 58 -9.31 -7.03 -11.10
N GLY A 59 -8.42 -6.35 -10.40
CA GLY A 59 -8.34 -4.90 -10.40
C GLY A 59 -7.35 -4.40 -11.45
N SER A 60 -7.42 -3.13 -11.78
CA SER A 60 -6.45 -2.45 -12.63
C SER A 60 -6.07 -1.15 -11.95
N ALA A 61 -4.79 -0.81 -11.90
CA ALA A 61 -4.34 0.50 -11.40
C ALA A 61 -4.99 1.69 -12.13
N CYS A 62 -5.57 1.44 -13.32
CA CYS A 62 -6.15 2.46 -14.18
C CYS A 62 -7.66 2.65 -13.97
N SER A 63 -8.31 1.82 -13.16
CA SER A 63 -9.75 1.90 -12.97
C SER A 63 -10.18 1.33 -11.62
N ASN A 64 -11.10 2.03 -10.97
CA ASN A 64 -11.79 1.53 -9.78
C ASN A 64 -12.75 0.35 -10.10
N ALA A 65 -12.95 0.02 -11.38
CA ALA A 65 -13.78 -1.10 -11.78
C ALA A 65 -12.98 -2.41 -11.73
N THR A 66 -13.47 -3.37 -10.96
CA THR A 66 -12.90 -4.71 -10.90
C THR A 66 -13.73 -5.69 -11.75
N THR A 67 -13.07 -6.67 -12.36
CA THR A 67 -13.74 -7.71 -13.16
C THR A 67 -13.68 -9.04 -12.43
N PRO A 68 -14.79 -9.80 -12.30
CA PRO A 68 -14.75 -11.10 -11.66
C PRO A 68 -13.76 -12.09 -12.31
N THR A 69 -13.11 -12.93 -11.51
CA THR A 69 -12.18 -13.95 -12.01
C THR A 69 -12.34 -15.32 -11.36
N VAL A 70 -12.02 -16.35 -12.13
CA VAL A 70 -12.01 -17.73 -11.62
C VAL A 70 -10.68 -17.99 -10.92
N ALA A 71 -10.73 -18.18 -9.61
CA ALA A 71 -9.60 -18.53 -8.76
C ALA A 71 -9.74 -19.96 -8.23
N GLU A 72 -8.62 -20.65 -8.11
CA GLU A 72 -8.55 -21.91 -7.36
C GLU A 72 -8.46 -21.59 -5.87
N VAL A 73 -9.29 -22.23 -5.05
CA VAL A 73 -9.37 -22.00 -3.60
C VAL A 73 -8.90 -23.25 -2.89
N ILE A 74 -7.84 -23.16 -2.10
CA ILE A 74 -7.22 -24.29 -1.42
C ILE A 74 -7.40 -24.13 0.09
N PHE A 75 -7.95 -25.15 0.72
CA PHE A 75 -8.17 -25.19 2.16
C PHE A 75 -7.03 -25.94 2.82
N HIS A 76 -6.36 -25.32 3.77
CA HIS A 76 -5.22 -25.88 4.46
C HIS A 76 -5.51 -26.11 5.94
N ASN A 77 -4.88 -27.12 6.52
CA ASN A 77 -4.84 -27.29 7.97
C ASN A 77 -3.79 -26.36 8.62
N VAL A 78 -3.67 -26.42 9.94
CA VAL A 78 -2.69 -25.62 10.73
C VAL A 78 -1.23 -25.82 10.32
N SER A 79 -0.89 -26.94 9.68
CA SER A 79 0.46 -27.21 9.20
C SER A 79 0.68 -26.83 7.73
N GLY A 80 -0.28 -26.14 7.09
CA GLY A 80 -0.21 -25.73 5.69
C GLY A 80 -0.52 -26.84 4.67
N LYS A 81 -0.86 -28.05 5.11
CA LYS A 81 -1.20 -29.17 4.22
C LYS A 81 -2.59 -29.01 3.61
N VAL A 82 -2.73 -29.45 2.36
CA VAL A 82 -4.02 -29.43 1.65
C VAL A 82 -5.02 -30.36 2.32
N ILE A 83 -6.20 -29.84 2.64
CA ILE A 83 -7.38 -30.60 3.03
C ILE A 83 -8.22 -30.89 1.79
N SER A 84 -8.52 -29.85 1.03
CA SER A 84 -9.31 -29.92 -0.20
C SER A 84 -9.12 -28.66 -1.03
N SER A 85 -9.71 -28.64 -2.23
CA SER A 85 -9.73 -27.48 -3.11
C SER A 85 -11.11 -27.29 -3.74
N ALA A 86 -11.44 -26.03 -4.03
CA ALA A 86 -12.61 -25.60 -4.80
C ALA A 86 -12.19 -24.60 -5.87
N LYS A 87 -13.15 -24.09 -6.64
CA LYS A 87 -12.95 -22.97 -7.56
C LYS A 87 -14.07 -21.96 -7.35
N THR A 88 -13.76 -20.68 -7.52
CA THR A 88 -14.80 -19.67 -7.64
C THR A 88 -15.60 -19.88 -8.93
N GLY A 89 -16.84 -19.38 -8.95
CA GLY A 89 -17.67 -19.35 -10.14
C GLY A 89 -17.14 -18.35 -11.18
N VAL A 90 -17.79 -18.34 -12.35
CA VAL A 90 -17.52 -17.35 -13.42
C VAL A 90 -17.84 -15.91 -13.00
N ASP A 91 -18.64 -15.74 -11.95
CA ASP A 91 -18.95 -14.48 -11.29
C ASP A 91 -17.94 -14.13 -10.18
N GLY A 92 -16.84 -14.89 -10.07
CA GLY A 92 -15.79 -14.72 -9.09
C GLY A 92 -16.14 -15.20 -7.69
N LYS A 93 -17.36 -15.70 -7.45
CA LYS A 93 -17.85 -15.98 -6.09
C LYS A 93 -17.63 -17.44 -5.70
N LEU A 94 -17.30 -17.65 -4.43
CA LEU A 94 -17.41 -18.93 -3.76
C LEU A 94 -18.11 -18.73 -2.43
N ALA A 95 -19.11 -19.56 -2.13
CA ALA A 95 -19.74 -19.62 -0.81
C ALA A 95 -19.96 -21.09 -0.45
N GLN A 96 -19.31 -21.56 0.62
CA GLN A 96 -19.43 -22.95 1.08
C GLN A 96 -19.10 -23.10 2.57
N THR A 97 -19.52 -24.20 3.17
CA THR A 97 -19.05 -24.54 4.53
C THR A 97 -17.55 -24.82 4.49
N LEU A 98 -16.80 -24.29 5.46
CA LEU A 98 -15.39 -24.64 5.59
C LEU A 98 -15.23 -26.16 5.79
N PRO A 99 -14.34 -26.82 5.03
CA PRO A 99 -13.96 -28.20 5.32
C PRO A 99 -13.47 -28.35 6.76
N GLU A 100 -13.74 -29.51 7.36
CA GLU A 100 -13.30 -29.81 8.73
C GLU A 100 -11.78 -29.64 8.87
N ASN A 101 -11.33 -29.05 9.98
CA ASN A 101 -9.92 -28.74 10.28
C ASN A 101 -9.25 -27.67 9.39
N THR A 102 -10.02 -26.92 8.60
CA THR A 102 -9.47 -25.75 7.89
C THR A 102 -8.98 -24.70 8.87
N HIS A 103 -7.77 -24.21 8.65
CA HIS A 103 -7.18 -23.10 9.40
C HIS A 103 -6.68 -21.97 8.50
N HIS A 104 -6.29 -22.26 7.26
CA HIS A 104 -5.86 -21.25 6.29
C HIS A 104 -6.52 -21.49 4.94
N VAL A 105 -6.68 -20.45 4.14
CA VAL A 105 -7.22 -20.54 2.78
C VAL A 105 -6.34 -19.76 1.83
N SER A 106 -5.98 -20.39 0.72
CA SER A 106 -5.23 -19.73 -0.35
C SER A 106 -6.06 -19.62 -1.61
N LEU A 107 -6.02 -18.46 -2.26
CA LEU A 107 -6.66 -18.21 -3.55
C LEU A 107 -5.58 -18.03 -4.61
N ILE A 108 -5.67 -18.76 -5.72
CA ILE A 108 -4.73 -18.70 -6.84
C ILE A 108 -5.46 -18.27 -8.11
N ALA A 109 -5.04 -17.16 -8.70
CA ALA A 109 -5.43 -16.72 -10.02
C ALA A 109 -4.27 -16.91 -11.00
N LYS A 110 -4.58 -17.31 -12.24
CA LYS A 110 -3.59 -17.50 -13.31
C LYS A 110 -4.05 -16.78 -14.57
N SER A 111 -3.12 -16.30 -15.40
CA SER A 111 -3.47 -15.82 -16.75
C SER A 111 -4.24 -16.89 -17.52
N THR A 112 -5.32 -16.46 -18.16
CA THR A 112 -6.13 -17.32 -19.04
C THR A 112 -5.93 -16.99 -20.52
N ASN A 113 -5.26 -15.89 -20.87
CA ASN A 113 -5.03 -15.41 -22.24
C ASN A 113 -3.81 -14.48 -22.24
N ASN A 114 -3.08 -14.36 -23.37
CA ASN A 114 -1.86 -13.58 -23.69
C ASN A 114 -1.59 -12.19 -23.03
N GLU A 115 -2.37 -11.75 -22.05
CA GLU A 115 -2.03 -10.73 -21.08
C GLU A 115 -0.98 -11.24 -20.07
N PRO A 116 -0.07 -10.36 -19.62
CA PRO A 116 0.91 -10.65 -18.59
C PRO A 116 0.20 -10.73 -17.22
N MET A 117 -0.60 -11.78 -17.01
CA MET A 117 -1.02 -12.17 -15.66
C MET A 117 -0.21 -13.38 -15.21
N ALA A 118 0.95 -13.08 -14.62
CA ALA A 118 1.68 -13.96 -13.71
C ALA A 118 0.74 -14.74 -12.76
N THR A 119 1.20 -15.88 -12.24
CA THR A 119 0.46 -16.60 -11.20
C THR A 119 0.37 -15.72 -9.96
N GLN A 120 -0.83 -15.41 -9.50
CA GLN A 120 -1.02 -14.64 -8.27
C GLN A 120 -1.67 -15.48 -7.20
N LEU A 121 -1.18 -15.34 -5.98
CA LEU A 121 -1.55 -16.12 -4.83
C LEU A 121 -1.83 -15.19 -3.65
N PHE A 122 -2.96 -15.37 -3.00
CA PHE A 122 -3.32 -14.65 -1.77
C PHE A 122 -3.66 -15.66 -0.67
N THR A 123 -3.02 -15.56 0.50
CA THR A 123 -3.29 -16.48 1.62
C THR A 123 -3.95 -15.75 2.79
N LEU A 124 -5.15 -16.21 3.15
CA LEU A 124 -5.86 -15.88 4.36
C LEU A 124 -5.40 -16.82 5.49
N LEU A 125 -4.72 -16.25 6.49
CA LEU A 125 -4.37 -16.96 7.72
C LEU A 125 -5.56 -17.02 8.69
N ASP A 126 -5.48 -17.96 9.64
CA ASP A 126 -6.41 -18.17 10.76
C ASP A 126 -7.90 -17.98 10.41
N VAL A 127 -8.39 -18.67 9.38
CA VAL A 127 -9.75 -18.42 8.86
C VAL A 127 -10.85 -18.92 9.81
N ALA A 128 -11.83 -18.05 10.04
CA ALA A 128 -13.16 -18.41 10.53
C ALA A 128 -14.13 -18.65 9.37
N ASN A 129 -15.23 -19.35 9.66
CA ASN A 129 -16.32 -19.60 8.72
C ASN A 129 -17.17 -18.32 8.57
N THR A 130 -16.71 -17.35 7.78
CA THR A 130 -17.32 -16.01 7.59
C THR A 130 -17.12 -15.50 6.16
N ASP A 131 -17.77 -14.39 5.83
CA ASP A 131 -17.53 -13.66 4.58
C ASP A 131 -16.20 -12.89 4.64
N TYR A 132 -15.34 -13.10 3.66
CA TYR A 132 -14.05 -12.41 3.44
C TYR A 132 -14.12 -11.42 2.27
N GLY A 133 -15.33 -11.02 1.83
CA GLY A 133 -15.48 -9.94 0.87
C GLY A 133 -14.75 -10.18 -0.45
N ILE A 134 -14.05 -9.15 -0.93
CA ILE A 134 -13.35 -9.15 -2.22
C ILE A 134 -11.86 -9.38 -2.00
N ILE A 135 -11.30 -10.35 -2.71
CA ILE A 135 -9.87 -10.52 -2.93
C ILE A 135 -9.58 -10.11 -4.37
N GLU A 136 -8.87 -9.01 -4.50
CA GLU A 136 -8.48 -8.44 -5.79
C GLU A 136 -7.09 -8.94 -6.18
N PHE A 137 -6.94 -9.39 -7.43
CA PHE A 137 -5.67 -9.70 -8.05
C PHE A 137 -5.30 -8.60 -9.05
N ASP A 138 -4.03 -8.30 -9.18
CA ASP A 138 -3.54 -7.21 -10.02
C ASP A 138 -3.56 -7.61 -11.50
N ARG A 139 -4.37 -6.94 -12.31
CA ARG A 139 -4.22 -7.00 -13.75
C ARG A 139 -3.20 -5.94 -14.15
N GLN A 140 -1.96 -6.37 -14.38
CA GLN A 140 -0.94 -5.50 -14.94
C GLN A 140 -1.35 -5.02 -16.34
N GLN A 141 -2.02 -3.87 -16.37
CA GLN A 141 -2.49 -3.20 -17.58
C GLN A 141 -1.78 -1.86 -17.66
N THR A 142 -1.21 -1.54 -18.82
CA THR A 142 -0.72 -0.20 -19.10
C THR A 142 -1.91 0.76 -19.11
N CYS A 143 -1.88 1.75 -18.24
CA CYS A 143 -2.89 2.81 -18.22
C CYS A 143 -2.71 3.71 -19.44
N ASP A 144 -3.73 3.78 -20.28
CA ASP A 144 -3.84 4.80 -21.33
C ASP A 144 -4.92 5.78 -20.86
N PHE A 145 -4.54 6.70 -19.98
CA PHE A 145 -5.45 7.71 -19.48
C PHE A 145 -5.77 8.70 -20.60
N PRO A 146 -7.05 9.04 -20.80
CA PRO A 146 -7.40 10.06 -21.79
C PRO A 146 -6.73 11.37 -21.40
N ARG A 147 -6.03 11.97 -22.36
CA ARG A 147 -5.38 13.27 -22.16
C ARG A 147 -6.37 14.39 -22.43
N LYS A 148 -6.46 15.33 -21.51
CA LYS A 148 -7.19 16.59 -21.69
C LYS A 148 -6.19 17.66 -22.11
N GLU A 149 -6.32 18.18 -23.33
CA GLU A 149 -5.55 19.35 -23.76
C GLU A 149 -5.98 20.58 -22.97
N VAL A 150 -5.02 21.45 -22.66
CA VAL A 150 -5.23 22.69 -21.90
C VAL A 150 -4.84 23.88 -22.77
N ASP A 151 -5.76 24.84 -22.93
CA ASP A 151 -5.50 26.12 -23.57
C ASP A 151 -5.18 27.18 -22.52
N LEU A 152 -3.91 27.60 -22.49
CA LEU A 152 -3.37 28.60 -21.57
C LEU A 152 -3.38 30.02 -22.16
N SER A 153 -3.85 30.22 -23.40
CA SER A 153 -3.66 31.48 -24.13
C SER A 153 -4.24 32.70 -23.40
N ALA A 154 -5.44 32.55 -22.82
CA ALA A 154 -6.09 33.62 -22.07
C ALA A 154 -5.38 33.88 -20.73
N LEU A 155 -5.05 32.82 -19.99
CA LEU A 155 -4.35 32.91 -18.71
C LEU A 155 -2.93 33.50 -18.84
N SER A 156 -2.15 33.08 -19.83
CA SER A 156 -0.81 33.63 -20.09
C SER A 156 -0.85 35.09 -20.54
N ALA A 157 -1.94 35.54 -21.16
CA ALA A 157 -2.10 36.93 -21.57
C ALA A 157 -2.45 37.85 -20.39
N SER A 158 -3.20 37.37 -19.39
CA SER A 158 -3.56 38.14 -18.20
C SER A 158 -2.51 38.07 -17.10
N GLN A 159 -1.84 36.92 -16.93
CA GLN A 159 -0.89 36.63 -15.86
C GLN A 159 0.44 36.08 -16.40
N PRO A 160 1.20 36.83 -17.22
CA PRO A 160 2.41 36.30 -17.87
C PRO A 160 3.55 35.95 -16.90
N ASP A 161 3.58 36.58 -15.73
CA ASP A 161 4.62 36.40 -14.70
C ASP A 161 4.27 35.31 -13.67
N TYR A 162 3.14 34.63 -13.86
CA TYR A 162 2.70 33.54 -12.99
C TYR A 162 3.18 32.18 -13.53
N TYR A 163 3.08 31.20 -12.64
CA TYR A 163 3.33 29.80 -12.89
C TYR A 163 2.04 29.01 -12.72
N ILE A 164 1.92 27.85 -13.36
CA ILE A 164 0.80 26.92 -13.23
C ILE A 164 1.29 25.53 -12.81
N SER A 165 0.59 24.94 -11.84
CA SER A 165 0.85 23.61 -11.29
C SER A 165 -0.41 22.74 -11.32
N GLY A 166 -0.22 21.42 -11.27
CA GLY A 166 -1.27 20.41 -11.47
C GLY A 166 -1.34 19.85 -12.90
N LEU A 167 -0.49 20.36 -13.80
CA LEU A 167 -0.22 19.75 -15.10
C LEU A 167 0.72 18.55 -14.95
N LEU A 168 0.88 17.75 -16.00
CA LEU A 168 1.89 16.71 -16.00
C LEU A 168 3.31 17.30 -15.98
N GLY A 169 4.08 16.94 -14.96
CA GLY A 169 5.44 17.41 -14.74
C GLY A 169 5.53 18.43 -13.60
N ASP A 170 6.65 19.16 -13.56
CA ASP A 170 6.85 20.26 -12.63
C ASP A 170 6.03 21.49 -13.03
N GLU A 171 5.90 22.43 -12.10
CA GLU A 171 5.24 23.72 -12.32
C GLU A 171 5.85 24.47 -13.53
N MET A 172 4.99 25.01 -14.39
CA MET A 172 5.35 25.64 -15.66
C MET A 172 5.15 27.16 -15.58
N ALA A 173 6.11 27.94 -16.08
CA ALA A 173 5.92 29.37 -16.23
C ALA A 173 4.92 29.66 -17.36
N LEU A 174 3.94 30.53 -17.13
CA LEU A 174 2.87 30.79 -18.11
C LEU A 174 3.37 31.46 -19.39
N HIS A 175 4.47 32.22 -19.33
CA HIS A 175 5.09 32.79 -20.53
C HIS A 175 5.83 31.75 -21.40
N ASP A 176 6.16 30.59 -20.84
CA ASP A 176 6.80 29.48 -21.55
C ASP A 176 5.78 28.49 -22.14
N ALA A 177 4.48 28.72 -21.93
CA ALA A 177 3.42 27.85 -22.41
C ALA A 177 3.46 27.71 -23.94
N LEU A 178 3.65 26.47 -24.40
CA LEU A 178 3.63 26.12 -25.81
C LEU A 178 2.22 25.69 -26.23
N PRO A 179 1.56 26.40 -27.18
CA PRO A 179 0.21 26.05 -27.63
C PRO A 179 0.13 24.61 -28.14
N GLY A 180 -0.88 23.85 -27.69
CA GLY A 180 -1.15 22.48 -28.14
C GLY A 180 -0.17 21.42 -27.61
N SER A 181 0.62 21.72 -26.58
CA SER A 181 1.54 20.75 -25.95
C SER A 181 1.30 20.54 -24.46
N THR A 182 0.34 21.27 -23.89
CA THR A 182 -0.01 21.19 -22.47
C THR A 182 -1.23 20.29 -22.29
N TYR A 183 -1.10 19.26 -21.46
CA TYR A 183 -2.17 18.32 -21.20
C TYR A 183 -2.13 17.78 -19.77
N ILE A 184 -3.26 17.23 -19.33
CA ILE A 184 -3.45 16.55 -18.05
C ILE A 184 -3.96 15.13 -18.34
N ASP A 185 -3.49 14.14 -17.59
CA ASP A 185 -4.09 12.81 -17.60
C ASP A 185 -5.40 12.85 -16.81
N ALA A 186 -6.53 12.58 -17.48
CA ALA A 186 -7.86 12.65 -16.87
C ALA A 186 -8.20 11.35 -16.11
N GLU A 187 -7.50 11.15 -14.98
CA GLU A 187 -7.73 10.04 -14.04
C GLU A 187 -9.03 10.23 -13.23
N SER A 188 -9.45 11.47 -13.05
CA SER A 188 -10.66 11.90 -12.32
C SER A 188 -11.56 12.75 -13.21
N LYS A 189 -12.81 12.98 -12.77
CA LYS A 189 -13.73 13.87 -13.49
C LYS A 189 -13.37 15.32 -13.26
N ASN A 190 -12.95 15.66 -12.04
CA ASN A 190 -12.50 17.00 -11.71
C ASN A 190 -11.07 17.00 -11.19
N THR A 191 -10.37 18.10 -11.43
CA THR A 191 -9.02 18.32 -10.91
C THR A 191 -8.84 19.75 -10.41
N ILE A 192 -8.02 19.94 -9.38
CA ILE A 192 -7.58 21.25 -8.92
C ILE A 192 -6.26 21.59 -9.60
N LEU A 193 -6.26 22.67 -10.36
CA LEU A 193 -5.05 23.33 -10.83
C LEU A 193 -4.83 24.59 -9.99
N HIS A 194 -3.60 25.05 -9.91
CA HIS A 194 -3.32 26.32 -9.24
C HIS A 194 -2.25 27.13 -9.94
N ILE A 195 -2.34 28.44 -9.74
CA ILE A 195 -1.37 29.42 -10.21
C ILE A 195 -0.69 30.10 -9.04
N SER A 196 0.57 30.47 -9.23
CA SER A 196 1.35 31.22 -8.25
C SER A 196 2.23 32.27 -8.91
N ASN A 197 2.44 33.41 -8.25
CA ASN A 197 3.48 34.34 -8.67
C ASN A 197 4.87 33.90 -8.13
N GLU A 198 5.95 34.47 -8.66
CA GLU A 198 7.33 34.00 -8.38
C GLU A 198 7.70 33.99 -6.88
N ASP A 199 7.19 34.95 -6.09
CA ASP A 199 7.45 35.05 -4.65
C ASP A 199 6.40 34.35 -3.76
N TYR A 200 5.40 33.71 -4.38
CA TYR A 200 4.27 33.07 -3.72
C TYR A 200 3.41 34.00 -2.83
N SER A 201 3.47 35.31 -3.04
CA SER A 201 2.58 36.25 -2.35
C SER A 201 1.11 36.13 -2.78
N ASP A 202 0.88 35.59 -3.98
CA ASP A 202 -0.45 35.26 -4.52
C ASP A 202 -0.45 33.83 -5.04
N VAL A 203 -1.31 32.98 -4.47
CA VAL A 203 -1.52 31.59 -4.86
C VAL A 203 -3.02 31.31 -4.90
N ARG A 204 -3.52 30.90 -6.06
CA ARG A 204 -4.95 30.70 -6.30
C ARG A 204 -5.21 29.39 -7.02
N GLY A 205 -6.22 28.66 -6.59
CA GLY A 205 -6.66 27.39 -7.15
C GLY A 205 -7.98 27.54 -7.89
N GLY A 206 -8.21 26.62 -8.82
CA GLY A 206 -9.49 26.46 -9.51
C GLY A 206 -9.83 24.99 -9.67
N LEU A 207 -11.13 24.65 -9.66
CA LEU A 207 -11.63 23.30 -9.88
C LEU A 207 -12.14 23.16 -11.31
N PHE A 208 -11.58 22.21 -12.05
CA PHE A 208 -11.82 22.05 -13.48
C PHE A 208 -12.39 20.67 -13.80
N ASN A 209 -13.45 20.65 -14.60
CA ASN A 209 -14.03 19.41 -15.13
C ASN A 209 -13.25 18.96 -16.38
N LEU A 210 -12.82 17.70 -16.38
CA LEU A 210 -12.02 17.09 -17.43
C LEU A 210 -12.85 16.32 -18.47
N GLU A 211 -14.17 16.25 -18.30
CA GLU A 211 -15.08 15.56 -19.22
C GLU A 211 -15.17 16.30 -20.58
N GLY A 212 -15.53 15.54 -21.62
CA GLY A 212 -15.64 16.05 -22.99
C GLY A 212 -14.32 16.13 -23.75
N SER A 213 -14.40 16.33 -25.06
CA SER A 213 -13.25 16.29 -25.98
C SER A 213 -12.60 17.65 -26.25
N ASP A 214 -13.30 18.74 -25.96
CA ASP A 214 -12.79 20.09 -26.25
C ASP A 214 -11.64 20.45 -25.28
N PRO A 215 -10.64 21.23 -25.73
CA PRO A 215 -9.59 21.72 -24.84
C PRO A 215 -10.16 22.48 -23.64
N LEU A 216 -9.53 22.30 -22.48
CA LEU A 216 -9.86 23.04 -21.27
C LEU A 216 -9.25 24.44 -21.36
N GLU A 217 -10.07 25.46 -21.61
CA GLU A 217 -9.64 26.86 -21.59
C GLU A 217 -9.50 27.34 -20.15
N LEU A 218 -8.30 27.83 -19.81
CA LEU A 218 -8.01 28.40 -18.49
C LEU A 218 -7.97 29.93 -18.58
N THR A 219 -8.74 30.59 -17.70
CA THR A 219 -8.72 32.04 -17.54
C THR A 219 -8.39 32.41 -16.09
N ASP A 220 -7.94 33.63 -15.86
CA ASP A 220 -7.57 34.10 -14.52
C ASP A 220 -8.75 34.07 -13.54
N GLU A 221 -9.96 34.34 -14.02
CA GLU A 221 -11.18 34.32 -13.22
C GLU A 221 -11.57 32.93 -12.74
N ALA A 222 -11.07 31.87 -13.37
CA ALA A 222 -11.30 30.49 -12.94
C ALA A 222 -10.44 30.09 -11.72
N PHE A 223 -9.44 30.91 -11.36
CA PHE A 223 -8.61 30.74 -10.17
C PHE A 223 -9.04 31.74 -9.09
N ASP A 224 -10.10 31.40 -8.36
CA ASP A 224 -10.76 32.26 -7.38
C ASP A 224 -10.57 31.82 -5.92
N SER A 225 -10.03 30.62 -5.70
CA SER A 225 -9.90 30.03 -4.37
C SER A 225 -8.50 30.25 -3.80
N PRO A 226 -8.33 30.91 -2.63
CA PRO A 226 -7.02 31.18 -2.06
C PRO A 226 -6.31 29.89 -1.63
N GLY A 227 -5.02 29.79 -1.96
CA GLY A 227 -4.17 28.66 -1.54
C GLY A 227 -3.68 28.80 -0.11
N VAL A 228 -3.67 27.68 0.64
CA VAL A 228 -3.11 27.60 1.99
C VAL A 228 -1.83 26.79 1.96
N ARG A 229 -0.72 27.41 2.37
CA ARG A 229 0.60 26.77 2.38
C ARG A 229 0.65 25.65 3.40
N VAL A 230 1.07 24.46 2.96
CA VAL A 230 1.28 23.31 3.85
C VAL A 230 2.61 23.44 4.58
N ASN A 231 2.59 23.20 5.88
CA ASN A 231 3.77 23.20 6.73
C ASN A 231 4.54 21.87 6.63
N VAL A 232 5.22 21.66 5.50
CA VAL A 232 5.95 20.42 5.23
C VAL A 232 7.16 20.20 6.13
N VAL A 233 7.64 21.21 6.87
CA VAL A 233 8.78 21.06 7.80
C VAL A 233 8.37 20.43 9.12
N ASP A 234 7.08 20.46 9.46
CA ASP A 234 6.53 19.83 10.66
C ASP A 234 6.18 18.34 10.44
N LEU A 235 6.35 17.83 9.21
CA LEU A 235 6.24 16.42 8.91
C LEU A 235 7.48 15.66 9.41
N PRO A 236 7.33 14.54 10.14
CA PRO A 236 8.41 13.93 10.92
C PRO A 236 9.55 13.33 10.08
N LEU A 237 9.29 12.90 8.84
CA LEU A 237 10.31 12.33 7.94
C LEU A 237 10.66 13.26 6.78
N SER A 238 10.16 14.50 6.81
CA SER A 238 10.46 15.48 5.77
C SER A 238 11.89 15.98 5.92
N GLN A 239 12.72 15.63 4.96
CA GLN A 239 14.08 16.13 4.82
C GLN A 239 14.20 16.78 3.44
N ILE A 240 13.83 18.07 3.36
CA ILE A 240 13.72 18.82 2.11
C ILE A 240 15.01 18.74 1.27
N ASP A 241 16.17 18.65 1.90
CA ASP A 241 17.47 18.58 1.19
C ASP A 241 17.89 17.16 0.79
N SER A 242 17.09 16.14 1.12
CA SER A 242 17.42 14.73 0.90
C SER A 242 16.64 14.16 -0.29
N VAL A 243 17.37 13.57 -1.24
CA VAL A 243 16.75 12.82 -2.36
C VAL A 243 16.01 11.55 -1.92
N ASN A 244 16.28 11.11 -0.69
CA ASN A 244 15.67 9.95 -0.07
C ASN A 244 14.35 10.26 0.65
N SER A 245 14.06 11.55 0.88
CA SER A 245 12.79 12.00 1.47
C SER A 245 11.82 12.34 0.36
N ARG A 246 10.57 11.91 0.54
CA ARG A 246 9.47 12.17 -0.38
C ARG A 246 8.28 12.69 0.41
N VAL A 247 7.62 13.71 -0.14
CA VAL A 247 6.31 14.15 0.35
C VAL A 247 5.34 14.10 -0.82
N LEU A 248 4.19 13.51 -0.60
CA LEU A 248 3.07 13.46 -1.51
C LEU A 248 1.89 14.12 -0.81
N LEU A 249 1.43 15.24 -1.36
CA LEU A 249 0.22 15.91 -0.90
C LEU A 249 -0.92 15.56 -1.86
N ALA A 250 -2.02 15.07 -1.33
CA ALA A 250 -3.21 14.75 -2.12
C ALA A 250 -4.45 15.38 -1.49
N SER A 251 -5.33 15.94 -2.33
CA SER A 251 -6.60 16.53 -1.90
C SER A 251 -7.75 15.77 -2.53
N PHE A 252 -8.83 15.59 -1.79
CA PHE A 252 -9.98 14.76 -2.17
C PHE A 252 -11.29 15.48 -1.88
N ASP A 253 -12.31 15.17 -2.68
CA ASP A 253 -13.70 15.30 -2.24
C ASP A 253 -14.26 13.96 -1.74
N ASP A 254 -15.56 13.88 -1.53
CA ASP A 254 -16.24 12.68 -1.03
C ASP A 254 -16.21 11.49 -2.02
N SER A 255 -15.76 11.68 -3.25
CA SER A 255 -15.91 10.74 -4.36
C SER A 255 -14.67 10.55 -5.25
N GLU A 256 -13.76 11.53 -5.29
CA GLU A 256 -12.59 11.51 -6.17
C GLU A 256 -11.38 12.24 -5.58
N GLN A 257 -10.20 11.89 -6.09
CA GLN A 257 -8.97 12.63 -5.87
C GLN A 257 -8.94 13.83 -6.80
N LEU A 258 -8.80 15.02 -6.22
CA LEU A 258 -8.86 16.29 -6.94
C LEU A 258 -7.47 16.84 -7.28
N SER A 259 -6.47 16.59 -6.44
CA SER A 259 -5.09 16.98 -6.77
C SER A 259 -4.05 16.09 -6.14
N THR A 260 -2.88 16.11 -6.78
CA THR A 260 -1.68 15.40 -6.34
C THR A 260 -0.49 16.32 -6.54
N GLN A 261 0.34 16.48 -5.52
CA GLN A 261 1.55 17.29 -5.58
C GLN A 261 2.71 16.49 -4.97
N PHE A 262 3.77 16.33 -5.76
CA PHE A 262 4.98 15.63 -5.34
C PHE A 262 6.07 16.63 -4.91
N LEU A 263 6.78 16.30 -3.85
CA LEU A 263 8.07 16.88 -3.49
C LEU A 263 9.09 15.75 -3.48
N VAL A 264 10.07 15.85 -4.37
CA VAL A 264 11.19 14.91 -4.47
C VAL A 264 12.48 15.70 -4.44
N GLY A 265 13.35 15.40 -3.47
CA GLY A 265 14.62 16.11 -3.28
C GLY A 265 14.45 17.61 -2.97
N PRO A 266 15.49 18.43 -3.22
CA PRO A 266 15.52 19.85 -2.89
C PRO A 266 14.70 20.72 -3.87
N ASN A 267 13.45 20.31 -4.16
CA ASN A 267 12.50 21.16 -4.85
C ASN A 267 11.85 22.11 -3.82
N TYR A 268 12.41 23.31 -3.70
CA TYR A 268 12.04 24.31 -2.70
C TYR A 268 10.68 24.98 -2.93
N ARG A 269 9.93 24.60 -3.98
CA ARG A 269 8.63 25.22 -4.26
C ARG A 269 7.61 24.83 -3.19
N HIS A 270 6.96 25.83 -2.62
CA HIS A 270 5.93 25.64 -1.60
C HIS A 270 4.75 24.85 -2.16
N LYS A 271 4.10 24.07 -1.29
CA LYS A 271 2.90 23.30 -1.65
C LYS A 271 1.69 23.84 -0.92
N TYR A 272 0.55 23.70 -1.58
CA TYR A 272 -0.68 24.35 -1.17
C TYR A 272 -1.84 23.38 -1.22
N ILE A 273 -2.74 23.51 -0.25
CA ILE A 273 -4.08 22.95 -0.33
C ILE A 273 -5.08 24.06 -0.63
N PHE A 274 -6.28 23.68 -1.07
CA PHE A 274 -7.37 24.60 -1.38
C PHE A 274 -8.61 24.16 -0.61
N PRO A 275 -8.75 24.55 0.67
CA PRO A 275 -9.84 24.07 1.55
C PRO A 275 -11.24 24.41 1.05
N GLU A 276 -11.38 25.44 0.20
CA GLU A 276 -12.66 25.79 -0.43
C GLU A 276 -13.05 24.84 -1.58
N LEU A 277 -12.09 24.07 -2.11
CA LEU A 277 -12.27 23.18 -3.26
C LEU A 277 -12.25 21.68 -2.90
N ALA A 278 -11.68 21.30 -1.76
CA ALA A 278 -11.53 19.91 -1.35
C ALA A 278 -12.04 19.68 0.09
N THR A 279 -12.66 18.52 0.33
CA THR A 279 -13.19 18.15 1.65
C THR A 279 -12.07 17.74 2.62
N THR A 280 -11.04 17.06 2.11
CA THR A 280 -9.93 16.58 2.93
C THR A 280 -8.63 16.64 2.15
N SER A 281 -7.53 16.80 2.87
CA SER A 281 -6.19 16.78 2.32
C SER A 281 -5.28 15.93 3.19
N TYR A 282 -4.40 15.16 2.56
CA TYR A 282 -3.44 14.29 3.23
C TYR A 282 -2.03 14.55 2.74
N ALA A 283 -1.07 14.55 3.65
CA ALA A 283 0.34 14.41 3.31
C ALA A 283 0.81 13.00 3.67
N TYR A 284 1.30 12.29 2.68
CA TYR A 284 2.15 11.13 2.87
C TYR A 284 3.60 11.61 2.85
N ASN A 285 4.37 11.33 3.89
CA ASN A 285 5.81 11.57 3.90
C ASN A 285 6.56 10.28 4.16
N SER A 286 7.63 10.06 3.41
CA SER A 286 8.48 8.90 3.59
C SER A 286 9.95 9.25 3.49
N ILE A 287 10.76 8.39 4.08
CA ILE A 287 12.21 8.36 3.88
C ILE A 287 12.62 6.94 3.55
N SER A 288 13.45 6.79 2.51
CA SER A 288 13.92 5.48 2.07
C SER A 288 15.44 5.39 2.07
N GLU A 289 15.97 4.25 2.48
CA GLU A 289 17.40 3.96 2.47
C GLU A 289 17.69 2.71 1.62
N ARG A 290 18.80 2.74 0.89
CA ARG A 290 19.30 1.60 0.13
C ARG A 290 20.62 1.12 0.72
N ALA A 291 20.75 -0.19 0.89
CA ALA A 291 21.99 -0.86 1.23
C ALA A 291 22.26 -1.98 0.23
N ALA A 292 23.44 -1.95 -0.38
CA ALA A 292 23.90 -3.01 -1.26
C ALA A 292 24.46 -4.17 -0.42
N LEU A 293 23.90 -5.36 -0.63
CA LEU A 293 24.30 -6.61 0.01
C LEU A 293 24.92 -7.55 -1.05
N PRO A 294 25.72 -8.55 -0.67
CA PRO A 294 26.27 -9.49 -1.65
C PRO A 294 25.17 -10.26 -2.40
N GLY A 295 24.92 -9.87 -3.65
CA GLY A 295 23.91 -10.48 -4.54
C GLY A 295 22.48 -9.96 -4.37
N PHE A 296 22.27 -8.94 -3.52
CA PHE A 296 20.95 -8.37 -3.26
C PHE A 296 21.03 -6.87 -3.02
N ASP A 297 19.98 -6.16 -3.37
CA ASP A 297 19.73 -4.81 -2.91
C ASP A 297 18.66 -4.85 -1.81
N MET A 298 18.93 -4.12 -0.74
CA MET A 298 18.00 -3.96 0.37
C MET A 298 17.51 -2.53 0.40
N PHE A 299 16.20 -2.36 0.38
CA PHE A 299 15.54 -1.07 0.56
C PHE A 299 14.75 -1.10 1.85
N THR A 300 14.85 -0.01 2.61
CA THR A 300 13.99 0.20 3.76
C THR A 300 13.29 1.52 3.61
N SER A 301 12.06 1.62 4.07
CA SER A 301 11.30 2.86 4.00
C SER A 301 10.46 3.01 5.25
N SER A 302 10.54 4.18 5.88
CA SER A 302 9.55 4.61 6.88
C SER A 302 8.62 5.61 6.23
N ALA A 303 7.32 5.47 6.47
CA ALA A 303 6.30 6.34 5.92
C ALA A 303 5.21 6.66 6.95
N THR A 304 4.67 7.87 6.87
CA THR A 304 3.55 8.33 7.69
C THR A 304 2.52 9.06 6.84
N VAL A 305 1.26 8.98 7.27
CA VAL A 305 0.13 9.69 6.64
C VAL A 305 -0.46 10.67 7.65
N HIS A 306 -0.61 11.92 7.22
CA HIS A 306 -1.08 13.04 8.02
C HIS A 306 -2.30 13.66 7.36
N SER A 307 -3.37 13.91 8.11
CA SER A 307 -4.40 14.85 7.63
C SER A 307 -3.86 16.27 7.72
N ILE A 308 -4.15 17.10 6.73
CA ILE A 308 -3.79 18.52 6.71
C ILE A 308 -5.03 19.33 7.07
N SER A 309 -4.96 20.16 8.11
CA SER A 309 -6.03 21.10 8.45
C SER A 309 -6.10 22.27 7.48
N ASP A 310 -7.22 22.98 7.47
CA ASP A 310 -7.48 24.11 6.56
C ASP A 310 -6.51 25.29 6.73
N ASP A 311 -5.70 25.32 7.79
CA ASP A 311 -4.62 26.28 8.02
C ASP A 311 -3.23 25.77 7.57
N GLY A 312 -3.20 24.61 6.89
CA GLY A 312 -2.01 24.00 6.33
C GLY A 312 -1.15 23.21 7.32
N GLN A 313 -1.61 23.00 8.55
CA GLN A 313 -0.86 22.22 9.54
C GLN A 313 -1.12 20.71 9.41
N PRO A 314 -0.06 19.89 9.41
CA PRO A 314 -0.23 18.44 9.47
C PRO A 314 -0.67 17.98 10.86
N SER A 315 -1.51 16.96 10.93
CA SER A 315 -1.77 16.23 12.18
C SER A 315 -0.52 15.54 12.69
N GLU A 316 -0.39 15.34 13.99
CA GLU A 316 0.70 14.58 14.58
C GLU A 316 0.53 13.07 14.30
N THR A 317 1.57 12.44 13.74
CA THR A 317 1.64 10.99 13.52
C THR A 317 3.08 10.55 13.74
N ASP A 318 3.32 9.72 14.76
CA ASP A 318 4.67 9.22 15.04
C ASP A 318 5.07 8.14 14.02
N PRO A 319 6.24 8.26 13.37
CA PRO A 319 6.75 7.27 12.43
C PRO A 319 7.19 5.98 13.14
N LEU A 320 7.15 4.87 12.41
CA LEU A 320 7.90 3.67 12.78
C LEU A 320 9.35 3.87 12.36
N LEU A 321 10.30 3.79 13.31
CA LEU A 321 11.71 4.04 13.06
C LEU A 321 12.50 2.74 13.08
N TYR A 322 13.63 2.71 12.36
CA TYR A 322 14.57 1.58 12.36
C TYR A 322 15.42 1.52 13.63
N ASP A 323 14.76 1.39 14.78
CA ASP A 323 15.41 1.28 16.08
C ASP A 323 15.82 -0.17 16.42
N ALA A 324 16.37 -0.36 17.62
CA ALA A 324 16.83 -1.68 18.06
C ALA A 324 15.69 -2.72 18.16
N ALA A 325 14.46 -2.32 18.50
CA ALA A 325 13.34 -3.25 18.62
C ALA A 325 12.93 -3.74 17.23
N LEU A 326 12.76 -2.83 16.28
CA LEU A 326 12.41 -3.16 14.90
C LEU A 326 13.53 -3.97 14.22
N GLN A 327 14.80 -3.59 14.41
CA GLN A 327 15.96 -4.35 13.94
C GLN A 327 15.96 -5.79 14.46
N ASN A 328 15.69 -5.99 15.75
CA ASN A 328 15.64 -7.32 16.35
C ASN A 328 14.50 -8.17 15.77
N ALA A 329 13.31 -7.59 15.60
CA ALA A 329 12.17 -8.28 15.00
C ALA A 329 12.44 -8.69 13.55
N PHE A 330 13.04 -7.80 12.74
CA PHE A 330 13.48 -8.14 11.38
C PHE A 330 14.55 -9.22 11.35
N MET A 331 15.52 -9.20 12.26
CA MET A 331 16.53 -10.26 12.36
C MET A 331 15.89 -11.61 12.70
N GLN A 332 14.89 -11.64 13.59
CA GLN A 332 14.15 -12.87 13.90
C GLN A 332 13.39 -13.38 12.68
N PHE A 333 12.67 -12.50 11.98
CA PHE A 333 12.01 -12.83 10.73
C PHE A 333 12.99 -13.43 9.72
N ALA A 334 14.14 -12.79 9.49
CA ALA A 334 15.17 -13.27 8.58
C ALA A 334 15.74 -14.63 8.99
N GLN A 335 16.06 -14.81 10.28
CA GLN A 335 16.55 -16.09 10.81
C GLN A 335 15.52 -17.21 10.63
N SER A 336 14.22 -16.91 10.77
CA SER A 336 13.15 -17.89 10.54
C SER A 336 13.16 -18.42 9.10
N MET A 337 13.47 -17.56 8.12
CA MET A 337 13.58 -17.96 6.72
C MET A 337 14.77 -18.89 6.46
N ALA A 338 15.90 -18.67 7.16
CA ALA A 338 17.07 -19.55 7.05
C ALA A 338 16.86 -20.91 7.77
N GLN A 339 16.09 -20.91 8.85
CA GLN A 339 15.89 -22.07 9.72
C GLN A 339 14.57 -22.81 9.45
N GLN A 340 14.35 -23.26 8.21
CA GLN A 340 13.15 -24.06 7.83
C GLN A 340 13.09 -25.47 8.45
N SER A 341 13.85 -25.79 9.51
CA SER A 341 13.88 -27.13 10.10
C SER A 341 12.58 -27.51 10.82
N ASN A 342 11.68 -26.56 11.08
CA ASN A 342 10.48 -26.76 11.89
C ASN A 342 9.17 -26.84 11.08
N GLY A 343 9.24 -26.82 9.74
CA GLY A 343 8.05 -26.85 8.87
C GLY A 343 7.33 -25.51 8.71
N ASN A 344 7.82 -24.46 9.36
CA ASN A 344 7.34 -23.09 9.21
C ASN A 344 8.04 -22.39 8.04
N LEU A 345 7.29 -21.58 7.30
CA LEU A 345 7.81 -20.68 6.29
C LEU A 345 8.37 -19.41 6.94
N PHE A 346 7.61 -18.81 7.86
CA PHE A 346 8.00 -17.61 8.60
C PHE A 346 7.62 -17.73 10.08
N GLU A 347 8.43 -17.12 10.93
CA GLU A 347 8.13 -16.92 12.36
C GLU A 347 8.66 -15.54 12.76
N TYR A 348 7.79 -14.70 13.32
CA TYR A 348 8.13 -13.33 13.68
C TYR A 348 7.23 -12.79 14.77
N ASP A 349 7.72 -11.73 15.42
CA ASP A 349 7.02 -10.97 16.43
C ASP A 349 7.38 -9.49 16.35
N PHE A 350 6.45 -8.68 15.86
CA PHE A 350 6.53 -7.22 15.84
C PHE A 350 5.69 -6.58 16.95
N SER A 351 5.05 -7.37 17.83
CA SER A 351 4.09 -6.85 18.81
C SER A 351 4.74 -6.02 19.93
N ASP A 352 6.03 -6.24 20.19
CA ASP A 352 6.82 -5.49 21.17
C ASP A 352 7.57 -4.30 20.55
N VAL A 353 7.43 -4.05 19.23
CA VAL A 353 8.12 -2.92 18.56
C VAL A 353 7.39 -1.61 18.80
N ASP A 354 6.08 -1.59 18.55
CA ASP A 354 5.19 -0.45 18.77
C ASP A 354 3.77 -1.00 18.95
N ASP A 355 3.06 -0.55 19.98
CA ASP A 355 1.75 -1.09 20.36
C ASP A 355 0.63 -0.77 19.35
N ARG A 356 0.89 0.19 18.45
CA ARG A 356 -0.02 0.55 17.35
C ARG A 356 0.08 -0.42 16.17
N ILE A 357 1.14 -1.21 16.06
CA ILE A 357 1.32 -2.17 14.96
C ILE A 357 0.19 -3.19 15.03
N ASN A 358 -0.59 -3.27 13.95
CA ASN A 358 -1.77 -4.11 13.87
C ASN A 358 -1.85 -4.91 12.56
N LEU A 359 -0.89 -4.71 11.65
CA LEU A 359 -0.80 -5.40 10.37
C LEU A 359 0.65 -5.70 10.00
N VAL A 360 0.87 -6.90 9.49
CA VAL A 360 2.08 -7.31 8.77
C VAL A 360 1.66 -7.85 7.41
N ALA A 361 2.17 -7.26 6.34
CA ALA A 361 1.97 -7.76 4.97
C ALA A 361 3.29 -8.31 4.43
N ILE A 362 3.24 -9.52 3.88
CA ILE A 362 4.38 -10.18 3.25
C ILE A 362 4.04 -10.38 1.79
N THR A 363 4.87 -9.85 0.91
CA THR A 363 4.82 -10.07 -0.53
C THR A 363 6.08 -10.80 -0.97
N LEU A 364 5.90 -11.93 -1.64
CA LEU A 364 6.97 -12.65 -2.32
C LEU A 364 6.75 -12.56 -3.81
N ARG A 365 7.80 -12.25 -4.57
CA ARG A 365 7.80 -12.40 -6.02
C ARG A 365 8.95 -13.26 -6.47
N TRP A 366 8.71 -14.06 -7.49
CA TRP A 366 9.75 -14.85 -8.12
C TRP A 366 9.35 -15.31 -9.51
N ASP A 367 10.33 -15.65 -10.35
CA ASP A 367 10.11 -16.32 -11.63
C ASP A 367 10.69 -17.74 -11.59
N ASP A 368 9.95 -18.69 -12.14
CA ASP A 368 10.44 -20.04 -12.38
C ASP A 368 9.85 -20.66 -13.67
N THR A 369 10.58 -21.63 -14.23
CA THR A 369 10.23 -22.25 -15.51
C THR A 369 8.92 -23.07 -15.49
N ILE A 370 8.35 -23.36 -14.33
CA ILE A 370 7.15 -24.20 -14.17
C ILE A 370 5.90 -23.33 -13.96
N ASN A 371 6.00 -22.31 -13.12
CA ASN A 371 4.90 -21.46 -12.70
C ASN A 371 4.89 -20.09 -13.39
N GLY A 372 5.98 -19.73 -14.07
CA GLY A 372 6.25 -18.38 -14.59
C GLY A 372 6.55 -17.42 -13.46
N GLU A 373 6.31 -16.13 -13.70
CA GLU A 373 6.27 -15.12 -12.65
C GLU A 373 5.16 -15.46 -11.65
N VAL A 374 5.48 -15.38 -10.36
CA VAL A 374 4.57 -15.62 -9.25
C VAL A 374 4.64 -14.44 -8.29
N LYS A 375 3.47 -13.93 -7.87
CA LYS A 375 3.32 -13.00 -6.75
C LYS A 375 2.48 -13.65 -5.67
N TRP A 376 2.99 -13.68 -4.45
CA TRP A 376 2.30 -14.24 -3.29
C TRP A 376 2.17 -13.20 -2.17
N GLU A 377 0.94 -12.83 -1.84
CA GLU A 377 0.59 -11.91 -0.76
C GLU A 377 0.01 -12.64 0.45
N ILE A 378 0.47 -12.25 1.63
CA ILE A 378 0.00 -12.76 2.92
C ILE A 378 -0.23 -11.57 3.85
N LEU A 379 -1.46 -11.40 4.32
CA LEU A 379 -1.78 -10.45 5.40
C LEU A 379 -1.87 -11.19 6.73
N SER A 380 -1.25 -10.62 7.75
CA SER A 380 -1.13 -11.26 9.06
C SER A 380 -1.15 -10.26 10.20
N LYS A 381 -1.41 -10.81 11.39
CA LYS A 381 -1.25 -10.13 12.69
C LYS A 381 0.23 -9.83 12.98
N PRO A 382 0.53 -8.90 13.92
CA PRO A 382 1.90 -8.49 14.27
C PRO A 382 2.83 -9.63 14.73
N GLN A 383 2.27 -10.72 15.26
CA GLN A 383 3.00 -11.89 15.70
C GLN A 383 2.39 -13.14 15.09
N ALA A 384 3.16 -13.89 14.30
CA ALA A 384 2.64 -15.10 13.66
C ALA A 384 3.71 -16.16 13.40
N THR A 385 3.22 -17.40 13.33
CA THR A 385 3.96 -18.54 12.80
C THR A 385 3.22 -19.02 11.55
N ILE A 386 3.84 -18.82 10.39
CA ILE A 386 3.24 -19.15 9.10
C ILE A 386 3.79 -20.50 8.65
N PRO A 387 2.96 -21.53 8.44
CA PRO A 387 3.44 -22.85 8.03
C PRO A 387 3.92 -22.83 6.56
N THR A 388 4.70 -23.84 6.18
CA THR A 388 4.94 -24.11 4.76
C THR A 388 3.65 -24.62 4.12
N PHE A 389 3.16 -23.91 3.09
CA PHE A 389 1.94 -24.29 2.39
C PHE A 389 2.19 -25.27 1.24
N GLU A 390 1.30 -26.26 1.13
CA GLU A 390 1.17 -27.14 -0.02
C GLU A 390 0.02 -26.64 -0.91
N PHE A 391 0.22 -26.53 -2.22
CA PHE A 391 -0.81 -26.07 -3.15
C PHE A 391 -1.29 -27.16 -4.13
N GLY A 392 -0.93 -28.42 -3.88
CA GLY A 392 -1.31 -29.54 -4.74
C GLY A 392 -0.87 -29.34 -6.19
N THR A 393 -1.81 -29.45 -7.14
CA THR A 393 -1.55 -29.25 -8.57
C THR A 393 -1.71 -27.80 -9.03
N SER A 394 -2.16 -26.92 -8.15
CA SER A 394 -2.45 -25.52 -8.46
C SER A 394 -1.17 -24.68 -8.57
N LEU A 395 -0.16 -25.00 -7.77
CA LEU A 395 1.15 -24.35 -7.82
C LEU A 395 2.24 -25.36 -7.48
N ASN A 396 3.28 -25.45 -8.31
CA ASN A 396 4.37 -26.38 -8.05
C ASN A 396 5.45 -25.71 -7.20
N MET A 397 5.50 -26.05 -5.91
CA MET A 397 6.51 -25.53 -4.97
C MET A 397 7.84 -26.29 -4.99
N ALA A 398 7.97 -27.32 -5.82
CA ALA A 398 9.17 -28.13 -6.01
C ALA A 398 9.93 -27.66 -7.25
N VAL A 399 10.33 -26.39 -7.26
CA VAL A 399 11.14 -25.77 -8.31
C VAL A 399 12.62 -25.76 -7.89
N ASP A 400 13.49 -26.08 -8.85
CA ASP A 400 14.94 -26.22 -8.64
C ASP A 400 15.71 -24.90 -8.84
N THR A 401 15.16 -23.99 -9.64
CA THR A 401 15.74 -22.68 -9.98
C THR A 401 14.70 -21.59 -9.81
N VAL A 402 15.08 -20.49 -9.19
CA VAL A 402 14.26 -19.30 -8.97
C VAL A 402 15.09 -18.11 -9.41
N GLU A 403 14.51 -17.23 -10.23
CA GLU A 403 15.11 -15.98 -10.69
C GLU A 403 14.25 -14.79 -10.23
N GLY A 404 14.82 -13.58 -10.20
CA GLY A 404 14.09 -12.34 -9.89
C GLY A 404 13.36 -12.40 -8.53
N PHE A 405 13.98 -13.00 -7.51
CA PHE A 405 13.34 -13.10 -6.20
C PHE A 405 13.25 -11.73 -5.54
N GLU A 406 12.05 -11.38 -5.10
CA GLU A 406 11.74 -10.19 -4.31
C GLU A 406 10.99 -10.62 -3.04
N LEU A 407 11.35 -10.00 -1.92
CA LEU A 407 10.62 -10.08 -0.67
C LEU A 407 10.35 -8.66 -0.21
N ASN A 408 9.08 -8.31 -0.07
CA ASN A 408 8.65 -7.10 0.63
C ASN A 408 7.91 -7.49 1.92
N LEU A 409 8.29 -6.86 3.03
CA LEU A 409 7.69 -6.99 4.34
C LEU A 409 7.29 -5.60 4.83
N ASP A 410 5.98 -5.35 4.88
CA ASP A 410 5.41 -4.13 5.42
C ASP A 410 4.89 -4.38 6.84
N VAL A 411 5.36 -3.57 7.79
CA VAL A 411 4.87 -3.54 9.17
C VAL A 411 4.12 -2.23 9.36
N ALA A 412 2.82 -2.31 9.65
CA ALA A 412 1.93 -1.16 9.64
C ALA A 412 1.21 -0.96 10.97
N ALA A 413 1.20 0.29 11.41
CA ALA A 413 0.35 0.83 12.45
C ALA A 413 -0.79 1.59 11.78
N MET A 414 -1.89 0.89 11.48
CA MET A 414 -3.08 1.49 10.87
C MET A 414 -3.93 2.18 11.94
N ASN A 415 -4.69 3.20 11.57
CA ASN A 415 -5.66 3.83 12.47
C ASN A 415 -6.92 2.97 12.61
N PHE A 416 -6.76 1.88 13.35
CA PHE A 416 -7.81 0.90 13.57
C PHE A 416 -7.75 0.36 15.00
N THR A 417 -8.91 0.40 15.66
CA THR A 417 -9.10 -0.21 16.99
C THR A 417 -9.97 -1.45 16.86
N GLY A 418 -9.38 -2.63 16.99
CA GLY A 418 -10.10 -3.89 16.93
C GLY A 418 -9.17 -5.07 16.71
N GLU A 419 -9.76 -6.26 16.61
CA GLU A 419 -9.02 -7.48 16.29
C GLU A 419 -8.64 -7.50 14.80
N PHE A 420 -7.55 -8.21 14.48
CA PHE A 420 -7.02 -8.33 13.11
C PHE A 420 -8.07 -8.78 12.08
N ASP A 421 -8.98 -9.68 12.45
CA ASP A 421 -10.06 -10.14 11.55
C ASP A 421 -10.97 -9.00 11.12
N ALA A 422 -11.25 -8.05 12.01
CA ALA A 422 -12.06 -6.89 11.68
C ALA A 422 -11.27 -5.91 10.80
N LEU A 423 -9.98 -5.69 11.06
CA LEU A 423 -9.11 -4.88 10.21
C LEU A 423 -9.06 -5.43 8.77
N ARG A 424 -8.87 -6.74 8.62
CA ARG A 424 -8.88 -7.43 7.33
C ARG A 424 -10.19 -7.22 6.56
N LEU A 425 -11.33 -7.24 7.25
CA LEU A 425 -12.63 -6.97 6.63
C LEU A 425 -12.75 -5.51 6.16
N GLU A 426 -12.16 -4.55 6.87
CA GLU A 426 -12.14 -3.15 6.43
C GLU A 426 -11.32 -2.97 5.14
N PHE A 427 -10.14 -3.60 5.01
CA PHE A 427 -9.37 -3.59 3.76
C PHE A 427 -10.16 -4.12 2.56
N GLN A 428 -10.99 -5.14 2.79
CA GLN A 428 -11.81 -5.76 1.75
C GLN A 428 -13.01 -4.89 1.34
N LYS A 429 -13.40 -3.89 2.14
CA LYS A 429 -14.36 -2.86 1.72
C LYS A 429 -13.71 -1.85 0.77
N GLY A 430 -12.45 -1.48 1.02
CA GLY A 430 -11.69 -0.56 0.17
C GLY A 430 -11.47 -1.10 -1.26
N ALA A 431 -11.20 -2.40 -1.39
CA ALA A 431 -11.06 -3.10 -2.67
C ALA A 431 -12.38 -3.22 -3.49
N ALA A 432 -13.51 -2.79 -2.95
CA ALA A 432 -14.79 -2.74 -3.68
C ALA A 432 -14.91 -1.54 -4.64
N GLY A 433 -13.78 -0.96 -5.09
CA GLY A 433 -13.73 0.16 -6.04
C GLY A 433 -13.68 1.55 -5.40
N ASN A 434 -13.27 1.65 -4.14
CA ASN A 434 -13.24 2.90 -3.38
C ASN A 434 -11.85 3.15 -2.77
N MET A 435 -10.77 2.95 -3.55
CA MET A 435 -9.40 3.27 -3.13
C MET A 435 -9.24 4.72 -2.63
N TYR A 436 -10.12 5.63 -3.06
CA TYR A 436 -10.06 7.05 -2.70
C TYR A 436 -10.89 7.43 -1.45
N THR A 437 -11.78 6.56 -0.96
CA THR A 437 -12.89 6.99 -0.07
C THR A 437 -12.99 6.30 1.27
N ASP A 438 -12.10 5.36 1.63
CA ASP A 438 -11.94 4.91 3.02
C ASP A 438 -10.52 5.14 3.55
N THR A 439 -10.07 6.40 3.42
CA THR A 439 -8.83 6.91 4.03
C THR A 439 -8.84 6.87 5.56
N SER A 440 -9.91 6.40 6.20
CA SER A 440 -10.02 6.34 7.67
C SER A 440 -8.95 5.44 8.29
N LEU A 441 -8.65 4.30 7.66
CA LEU A 441 -7.58 3.38 8.08
C LEU A 441 -6.20 3.99 7.92
N LEU A 442 -6.00 4.79 6.86
CA LEU A 442 -4.73 5.43 6.53
C LEU A 442 -4.49 6.72 7.32
N LYS A 443 -5.54 7.37 7.84
CA LYS A 443 -5.40 8.62 8.60
C LYS A 443 -4.58 8.39 9.86
N GLY A 444 -3.39 8.98 9.95
CA GLY A 444 -2.51 8.75 11.10
C GLY A 444 -1.82 7.38 11.08
N ALA A 445 -1.81 6.71 9.92
CA ALA A 445 -1.07 5.47 9.76
C ALA A 445 0.43 5.71 9.66
N ALA A 446 1.20 4.75 10.15
CA ALA A 446 2.64 4.66 9.95
C ALA A 446 2.99 3.27 9.41
N VAL A 447 3.92 3.21 8.47
CA VAL A 447 4.37 1.96 7.84
C VAL A 447 5.88 1.94 7.81
N TYR A 448 6.45 0.79 8.14
CA TYR A 448 7.83 0.48 7.85
C TYR A 448 7.91 -0.66 6.84
N SER A 449 8.50 -0.39 5.69
CA SER A 449 8.69 -1.35 4.61
C SER A 449 10.13 -1.83 4.58
N PHE A 450 10.29 -3.11 4.33
CA PHE A 450 11.57 -3.78 4.15
C PHE A 450 11.51 -4.62 2.88
N GLU A 451 12.34 -4.26 1.91
CA GLU A 451 12.36 -4.89 0.60
C GLU A 451 13.76 -5.45 0.32
N ILE A 452 13.80 -6.67 -0.20
CA ILE A 452 15.00 -7.29 -0.74
C ILE A 452 14.69 -7.76 -2.15
N GLU A 453 15.53 -7.33 -3.09
CA GLU A 453 15.51 -7.82 -4.46
C GLU A 453 16.88 -8.38 -4.86
N ALA A 454 16.90 -9.34 -5.76
CA ALA A 454 18.15 -9.83 -6.35
C ALA A 454 18.81 -8.70 -7.17
N SER A 455 20.09 -8.40 -6.91
CA SER A 455 20.80 -7.37 -7.67
C SER A 455 20.95 -7.77 -9.14
N GLU A 456 20.71 -6.82 -10.04
CA GLU A 456 20.93 -6.96 -11.50
C GLU A 456 22.39 -7.20 -11.90
#